data_AF-A0A9P8P3P0-F1
#
_entry.id   AF-A0A9P8P3P0-F1
#
_cell.length_a   1.000
_cell.length_b   1.000
_cell.length_c   1.000
_cell.angle_alpha   90.00
_cell.angle_beta   90.00
_cell.angle_gamma   90.00
#
_symmetry.space_group_name_H-M   'P 1'
#
loop_
_entity.id
_entity.type
_entity.pdbx_description
1 polymer ?
#
loop_
_entity_poly.entity_id
_entity_poly.type
_entity_poly.pdbx_seq_one_letter_code
_entity_poly.pdbx_strand_id
1 'polypeptide(L)'
;MDTDSSSFASILANVAKMRQKEGDENLEQDKADSAVLPTPERSKSTFDRVIDAPSLRPAESDASVRVRPTRDSSPQIIIRGSNNEDKRVDSTKYTTLKKQTFGAIQINQNQTGNPLLQSLKQVAYEFNAKVKDVDYLINSHCVVVFLSLRYHKLHPEYIYNKIKKITYNGSNRRVNRILMVLVDIDNSNDSIRELNKLCLFNELNLVLAWSFQQCADYLTFLKQCELNVGNQLIKGAVKTDSIANDADYYQRIVDMMTSIRSINKTDSIKLISRFKSFKNLCEEANEYNLEEISGMGHNKIERLLKVINDPFIYK
;
A
#
# COMPACT_ATOMS: atom_id res chain seq x y z
N MET A 1 59.59 39.09 -6.79
CA MET A 1 58.83 38.58 -5.63
C MET A 1 57.74 37.68 -6.19
N ASP A 2 58.02 36.39 -6.18
CA ASP A 2 57.19 35.36 -6.79
C ASP A 2 55.90 35.20 -5.99
N THR A 3 54.77 35.45 -6.62
CA THR A 3 53.45 35.24 -6.02
C THR A 3 52.97 33.85 -6.41
N ASP A 4 52.90 32.96 -5.42
CA ASP A 4 52.48 31.57 -5.58
C ASP A 4 51.07 31.51 -6.19
N SER A 5 50.97 30.94 -7.41
CA SER A 5 49.73 30.81 -8.18
C SER A 5 48.71 29.83 -7.56
N SER A 6 49.04 29.21 -6.42
CA SER A 6 48.19 28.27 -5.68
C SER A 6 47.60 28.87 -4.40
N SER A 7 47.92 30.12 -4.06
CA SER A 7 47.41 30.75 -2.85
C SER A 7 45.93 31.09 -2.96
N PHE A 8 45.17 30.78 -1.91
CA PHE A 8 43.72 31.00 -1.80
C PHE A 8 43.31 32.46 -2.06
N ALA A 9 44.19 33.42 -1.75
CA ALA A 9 43.99 34.84 -2.01
C ALA A 9 43.97 35.18 -3.52
N SER A 10 44.80 34.52 -4.32
CA SER A 10 44.87 34.70 -5.78
C SER A 10 43.63 34.11 -6.47
N ILE A 11 43.08 33.01 -5.94
CA ILE A 11 41.86 32.39 -6.43
C ILE A 11 40.65 33.30 -6.18
N LEU A 12 40.53 33.85 -4.97
CA LEU A 12 39.42 34.76 -4.62
C LEU A 12 39.46 36.06 -5.44
N ALA A 13 40.65 36.61 -5.71
CA ALA A 13 40.81 37.79 -6.54
C ALA A 13 40.39 37.55 -8.01
N ASN A 14 40.69 36.38 -8.57
CA ASN A 14 40.27 36.01 -9.93
C ASN A 14 38.76 35.78 -10.04
N VAL A 15 38.15 35.16 -9.02
CA VAL A 15 36.69 34.95 -8.97
C VAL A 15 35.93 36.28 -8.86
N ALA A 16 36.45 37.25 -8.09
CA ALA A 16 35.88 38.60 -8.02
C ALA A 16 35.97 39.34 -9.36
N LYS A 17 37.07 39.17 -10.10
CA LYS A 17 37.27 39.75 -11.44
C LYS A 17 36.33 39.15 -12.49
N MET A 18 36.02 37.85 -12.42
CA MET A 18 35.05 37.22 -13.33
C MET A 18 33.62 37.72 -13.09
N ARG A 19 33.21 37.90 -11.83
CA ARG A 19 31.88 38.44 -11.50
C ARG A 19 31.67 39.88 -11.93
N GLN A 20 32.73 40.69 -11.98
CA GLN A 20 32.63 42.06 -12.49
C GLN A 20 32.55 42.12 -14.03
N LYS A 21 33.10 41.13 -14.74
CA LYS A 21 33.02 41.07 -16.21
C LYS A 21 31.65 40.60 -16.72
N GLU A 22 30.96 39.72 -16.00
CA GLU A 22 29.60 39.29 -16.36
C GLU A 22 28.51 40.33 -16.05
N GLY A 23 28.81 41.33 -15.21
CA GLY A 23 27.87 42.39 -14.83
C GLY A 23 27.77 43.56 -15.83
N ASP A 24 28.76 43.74 -16.71
CA ASP A 24 28.85 44.87 -17.64
C ASP A 24 28.48 44.52 -19.10
N GLU A 25 28.37 43.25 -19.47
CA GLU A 25 28.08 42.83 -20.86
C GLU A 25 26.57 42.69 -21.18
N ASN A 26 25.66 42.97 -20.24
CA ASN A 26 24.20 42.87 -20.45
C ASN A 26 23.44 44.21 -20.41
N LEU A 27 24.12 45.35 -20.58
CA LEU A 27 23.51 46.69 -20.48
C LEU A 27 23.55 47.57 -21.74
N GLU A 28 24.07 47.10 -22.88
CA GLU A 28 24.21 47.96 -24.09
C GLU A 28 23.52 47.45 -25.37
N GLN A 29 22.58 46.51 -25.29
CA GLN A 29 21.77 46.16 -26.46
C GLN A 29 20.34 45.78 -26.07
N ASP A 30 19.50 46.83 -25.93
CA ASP A 30 18.10 46.88 -26.39
C ASP A 30 17.35 48.03 -25.68
N LYS A 31 17.70 49.27 -26.07
CA LYS A 31 16.88 50.47 -25.91
C LYS A 31 16.65 51.10 -27.29
N ALA A 32 15.74 50.50 -28.05
CA ALA A 32 15.02 51.17 -29.14
C ALA A 32 13.78 50.34 -29.48
N ASP A 33 12.71 50.53 -28.71
CA ASP A 33 11.37 50.77 -29.25
C ASP A 33 10.33 50.86 -28.12
N SER A 34 9.86 52.09 -27.93
CA SER A 34 8.73 52.45 -27.09
C SER A 34 7.41 52.13 -27.77
N ALA A 35 6.48 51.45 -27.09
CA ALA A 35 5.21 52.04 -26.65
C ALA A 35 4.13 51.00 -26.25
N VAL A 36 3.32 51.41 -25.26
CA VAL A 36 1.96 50.97 -24.91
C VAL A 36 1.78 49.68 -24.08
N LEU A 37 1.38 49.88 -22.82
CA LEU A 37 0.80 48.90 -21.88
C LEU A 37 -0.61 48.46 -22.32
N PRO A 38 -1.04 47.22 -22.02
CA PRO A 38 -2.05 47.11 -20.96
C PRO A 38 -1.95 45.88 -20.04
N THR A 39 -2.60 46.05 -18.88
CA THR A 39 -2.88 45.16 -17.73
C THR A 39 -3.41 43.77 -18.11
N PRO A 40 -3.06 42.67 -17.42
CA PRO A 40 -3.75 41.40 -17.60
C PRO A 40 -4.94 41.26 -16.64
N GLU A 41 -6.14 41.29 -17.22
CA GLU A 41 -7.37 40.82 -16.61
C GLU A 41 -7.47 39.28 -16.59
N ARG A 42 -8.15 38.81 -15.55
CA ARG A 42 -8.53 37.44 -15.23
C ARG A 42 -9.61 36.92 -16.20
N SER A 43 -9.36 35.82 -16.92
CA SER A 43 -10.38 35.03 -17.63
C SER A 43 -10.23 33.54 -17.26
N LYS A 44 -11.09 33.01 -16.39
CA LYS A 44 -12.30 32.20 -16.67
C LYS A 44 -12.06 31.04 -17.64
N SER A 45 -11.86 29.86 -17.06
CA SER A 45 -11.90 28.54 -17.69
C SER A 45 -13.33 28.18 -18.11
N THR A 46 -13.58 28.05 -19.41
CA THR A 46 -14.75 27.37 -19.98
C THR A 46 -14.33 25.97 -20.42
N PHE A 47 -14.60 24.98 -19.57
CA PHE A 47 -14.64 23.56 -19.93
C PHE A 47 -15.99 23.03 -19.45
N ASP A 48 -16.97 23.05 -20.35
CA ASP A 48 -18.17 22.21 -20.26
C ASP A 48 -18.62 21.91 -21.68
N ARG A 49 -18.13 20.79 -22.21
CA ARG A 49 -18.75 20.11 -23.35
C ARG A 49 -19.17 18.73 -22.89
N VAL A 50 -20.49 18.65 -22.69
CA VAL A 50 -21.32 17.46 -22.52
C VAL A 50 -20.98 16.44 -23.62
N ILE A 51 -20.60 15.23 -23.23
CA ILE A 51 -20.55 14.07 -24.11
C ILE A 51 -21.78 13.23 -23.76
N ASP A 52 -22.81 13.32 -24.61
CA ASP A 52 -23.93 12.39 -24.65
C ASP A 52 -23.43 11.04 -25.20
N ALA A 53 -23.52 9.99 -24.39
CA ALA A 53 -23.32 8.62 -24.81
C ALA A 53 -24.71 7.94 -25.00
N PRO A 54 -25.00 7.31 -26.15
CA PRO A 54 -26.29 6.70 -26.41
C PRO A 54 -26.47 5.37 -25.66
N SER A 55 -27.67 5.21 -25.07
CA SER A 55 -28.15 4.06 -24.30
C SER A 55 -28.29 2.79 -25.16
N LEU A 56 -27.71 1.67 -24.69
CA LEU A 56 -27.92 0.33 -25.23
C LEU A 56 -29.25 -0.26 -24.71
N ARG A 57 -30.09 -0.74 -25.63
CA ARG A 57 -31.30 -1.54 -25.34
C ARG A 57 -30.90 -3.00 -25.04
N PRO A 58 -31.54 -3.70 -24.10
CA PRO A 58 -31.39 -5.15 -23.97
C PRO A 58 -32.32 -5.88 -24.95
N ALA A 59 -31.79 -6.88 -25.65
CA ALA A 59 -32.55 -7.83 -26.46
C ALA A 59 -33.00 -9.02 -25.58
N GLU A 60 -34.29 -9.34 -25.65
CA GLU A 60 -34.89 -10.56 -25.12
C GLU A 60 -34.60 -11.74 -26.07
N SER A 61 -34.30 -12.93 -25.52
CA SER A 61 -34.71 -14.20 -26.12
C SER A 61 -34.66 -15.35 -25.10
N ASP A 62 -35.76 -16.10 -25.11
CA ASP A 62 -36.04 -17.33 -24.39
C ASP A 62 -35.01 -18.45 -24.62
N ALA A 63 -34.73 -19.22 -23.56
CA ALA A 63 -34.79 -20.68 -23.60
C ALA A 63 -34.57 -21.27 -22.20
N SER A 64 -35.60 -21.94 -21.68
CA SER A 64 -35.55 -22.74 -20.47
C SER A 64 -35.21 -24.20 -20.82
N VAL A 65 -34.17 -24.76 -20.18
CA VAL A 65 -33.93 -26.21 -20.20
C VAL A 65 -33.73 -26.69 -18.77
N ARG A 66 -34.68 -27.52 -18.32
CA ARG A 66 -34.74 -28.14 -16.99
C ARG A 66 -34.34 -29.61 -17.12
N VAL A 67 -33.31 -30.05 -16.39
CA VAL A 67 -33.01 -31.48 -16.19
C VAL A 67 -32.59 -31.72 -14.73
N ARG A 68 -33.22 -32.72 -14.10
CA ARG A 68 -32.83 -33.42 -12.85
C ARG A 68 -33.26 -34.91 -13.02
N PRO A 69 -32.89 -35.84 -12.12
CA PRO A 69 -31.54 -36.34 -11.80
C PRO A 69 -31.52 -37.90 -11.86
N THR A 70 -30.35 -38.55 -11.83
CA THR A 70 -30.27 -39.99 -11.49
C THR A 70 -29.19 -40.28 -10.44
N ARG A 71 -29.56 -41.13 -9.48
CA ARG A 71 -28.76 -41.73 -8.41
C ARG A 71 -28.42 -43.17 -8.82
N ASP A 72 -27.22 -43.63 -8.45
CA ASP A 72 -26.88 -45.04 -8.24
C ASP A 72 -25.70 -45.03 -7.24
N SER A 73 -25.77 -45.56 -6.01
CA SER A 73 -25.96 -46.93 -5.51
C SER A 73 -24.64 -47.43 -4.89
N SER A 74 -24.58 -47.45 -3.56
CA SER A 74 -23.52 -48.07 -2.76
C SER A 74 -23.72 -49.59 -2.63
N PRO A 75 -22.74 -50.32 -2.07
CA PRO A 75 -23.09 -51.33 -1.07
C PRO A 75 -22.36 -51.17 0.28
N GLN A 76 -23.05 -51.66 1.30
CA GLN A 76 -22.82 -51.68 2.76
C GLN A 76 -21.80 -52.81 3.16
N ILE A 77 -21.23 -52.98 4.38
CA ILE A 77 -21.85 -53.42 5.65
C ILE A 77 -20.78 -53.45 6.81
N ILE A 78 -21.08 -52.79 7.96
CA ILE A 78 -21.08 -53.19 9.41
C ILE A 78 -20.03 -54.24 9.95
N ILE A 79 -19.26 -54.08 11.09
CA ILE A 79 -19.63 -54.35 12.52
C ILE A 79 -18.42 -54.20 13.51
N ARG A 80 -18.70 -53.54 14.68
CA ARG A 80 -18.21 -53.63 16.10
C ARG A 80 -16.72 -53.65 16.52
N GLY A 81 -16.43 -52.81 17.54
CA GLY A 81 -15.89 -53.29 18.83
C GLY A 81 -14.71 -52.55 19.47
N SER A 82 -14.98 -51.91 20.62
CA SER A 82 -14.14 -51.86 21.85
C SER A 82 -13.12 -50.72 22.10
N ASN A 83 -13.47 -49.94 23.13
CA ASN A 83 -12.69 -49.41 24.27
C ASN A 83 -11.55 -48.36 24.11
N ASN A 84 -11.68 -47.34 24.98
CA ASN A 84 -10.65 -46.50 25.63
C ASN A 84 -9.74 -45.61 24.77
N GLU A 85 -10.04 -44.31 24.70
CA GLU A 85 -9.57 -43.30 25.68
C GLU A 85 -9.97 -41.90 25.16
N ASP A 86 -10.62 -41.12 26.04
CA ASP A 86 -10.86 -39.70 25.83
C ASP A 86 -9.53 -38.93 25.78
N LYS A 87 -9.07 -38.62 24.55
CA LYS A 87 -8.12 -37.53 24.33
C LYS A 87 -8.86 -36.37 23.69
N ARG A 88 -9.15 -35.38 24.53
CA ARG A 88 -9.51 -34.01 24.14
C ARG A 88 -8.69 -33.61 22.92
N VAL A 89 -9.36 -33.36 21.81
CA VAL A 89 -8.76 -32.80 20.60
C VAL A 89 -8.54 -31.31 20.88
N ASP A 90 -7.36 -30.97 21.38
CA ASP A 90 -6.90 -29.58 21.34
C ASP A 90 -6.74 -29.18 19.87
N SER A 91 -7.60 -28.27 19.43
CA SER A 91 -7.70 -27.75 18.07
C SER A 91 -6.56 -26.77 17.71
N THR A 92 -5.35 -26.99 18.20
CA THR A 92 -4.15 -26.20 17.88
C THR A 92 -3.17 -27.01 17.05
N LYS A 93 -3.66 -27.70 16.01
CA LYS A 93 -2.83 -28.08 14.87
C LYS A 93 -2.62 -26.88 13.95
N TYR A 94 -1.94 -25.85 14.45
CA TYR A 94 -1.15 -25.01 13.55
C TYR A 94 -0.02 -25.90 13.06
N THR A 95 -0.19 -26.37 11.83
CA THR A 95 0.76 -27.08 11.01
C THR A 95 2.18 -26.65 11.36
N THR A 96 2.95 -27.53 12.01
CA THR A 96 4.40 -27.45 12.09
C THR A 96 4.98 -27.68 10.70
N LEU A 97 4.75 -26.72 9.79
CA LEU A 97 5.54 -26.60 8.58
C LEU A 97 6.96 -26.35 9.07
N LYS A 98 7.84 -27.36 8.93
CA LYS A 98 9.29 -27.16 9.00
C LYS A 98 9.63 -26.13 7.93
N LYS A 99 9.59 -24.86 8.33
CA LYS A 99 9.79 -23.71 7.46
C LYS A 99 11.26 -23.78 7.06
N GLN A 100 11.54 -24.22 5.83
CA GLN A 100 12.87 -24.02 5.25
C GLN A 100 12.98 -22.52 4.98
N THR A 101 13.34 -21.80 6.04
CA THR A 101 13.71 -20.40 6.03
C THR A 101 15.21 -20.35 5.81
N PHE A 102 15.66 -19.85 4.66
CA PHE A 102 17.08 -19.60 4.45
C PHE A 102 17.51 -18.47 5.38
N GLY A 103 18.72 -18.51 5.95
CA GLY A 103 19.24 -17.36 6.72
C GLY A 103 19.51 -16.14 5.82
N ALA A 104 19.89 -16.39 4.58
CA ALA A 104 20.23 -15.40 3.55
C ALA A 104 19.31 -15.53 2.32
N ILE A 105 19.13 -14.44 1.57
CA ILE A 105 18.43 -14.47 0.28
C ILE A 105 19.25 -15.29 -0.71
N GLN A 106 18.60 -16.25 -1.38
CA GLN A 106 19.26 -17.11 -2.35
C GLN A 106 19.14 -16.47 -3.74
N ILE A 107 20.26 -16.19 -4.38
CA ILE A 107 20.33 -15.42 -5.63
C ILE A 107 20.80 -16.31 -6.78
N ASN A 108 20.16 -16.15 -7.93
CA ASN A 108 20.58 -16.80 -9.18
C ASN A 108 21.92 -16.23 -9.66
N GLN A 109 22.80 -17.09 -10.17
CA GLN A 109 24.09 -16.67 -10.73
C GLN A 109 23.97 -15.64 -11.87
N ASN A 110 22.85 -15.64 -12.60
CA ASN A 110 22.60 -14.67 -13.66
C ASN A 110 22.40 -13.23 -13.16
N GLN A 111 22.21 -13.04 -11.85
CA GLN A 111 22.14 -11.72 -11.22
C GLN A 111 23.51 -11.20 -10.78
N THR A 112 24.60 -11.92 -11.09
CA THR A 112 25.97 -11.44 -10.85
C THR A 112 26.19 -10.13 -11.61
N GLY A 113 26.61 -9.09 -10.88
CA GLY A 113 26.84 -7.76 -11.46
C GLY A 113 25.61 -6.84 -11.52
N ASN A 114 24.44 -7.28 -11.06
CA ASN A 114 23.27 -6.39 -10.96
C ASN A 114 23.55 -5.28 -9.92
N PRO A 115 23.42 -3.98 -10.28
CA PRO A 115 23.63 -2.86 -9.35
C PRO A 115 22.77 -2.93 -8.08
N LEU A 116 21.61 -3.59 -8.14
CA LEU A 116 20.76 -3.87 -7.00
C LEU A 116 21.52 -4.52 -5.82
N LEU A 117 22.49 -5.39 -6.11
CA LEU A 117 23.26 -6.08 -5.08
C LEU A 117 24.15 -5.14 -4.27
N GLN A 118 24.54 -4.00 -4.84
CA GLN A 118 25.33 -2.98 -4.13
C GLN A 118 24.48 -2.21 -3.11
N SER A 119 23.19 -2.05 -3.39
CA SER A 119 22.21 -1.45 -2.48
C SER A 119 21.72 -2.41 -1.40
N LEU A 120 21.84 -3.72 -1.61
CA LEU A 120 21.38 -4.77 -0.68
C LEU A 120 22.37 -4.99 0.47
N LYS A 121 22.43 -4.03 1.40
CA LYS A 121 23.37 -4.05 2.55
C LYS A 121 22.78 -4.61 3.84
N GLN A 122 21.47 -4.48 4.03
CA GLN A 122 20.79 -4.81 5.28
C GLN A 122 20.54 -6.32 5.47
N VAL A 123 20.60 -7.09 4.39
CA VAL A 123 20.26 -8.51 4.38
C VAL A 123 21.37 -9.31 3.71
N ALA A 124 21.77 -10.41 4.35
CA ALA A 124 22.73 -11.35 3.77
C ALA A 124 22.14 -12.04 2.53
N TYR A 125 22.98 -12.26 1.53
CA TYR A 125 22.62 -13.00 0.34
C TYR A 125 23.72 -13.98 -0.07
N GLU A 126 23.33 -15.05 -0.75
CA GLU A 126 24.22 -16.10 -1.23
C GLU A 126 23.85 -16.48 -2.67
N PHE A 127 24.85 -16.67 -3.52
CA PHE A 127 24.61 -17.20 -4.86
C PHE A 127 24.38 -18.71 -4.81
N ASN A 128 23.30 -19.17 -5.43
CA ASN A 128 22.92 -20.57 -5.43
C ASN A 128 22.69 -21.07 -6.85
N ALA A 129 23.60 -21.93 -7.34
CA ALA A 129 23.55 -22.51 -8.69
C ALA A 129 22.30 -23.38 -8.95
N LYS A 130 21.61 -23.82 -7.89
CA LYS A 130 20.37 -24.60 -8.01
C LYS A 130 19.17 -23.73 -8.35
N VAL A 131 19.23 -22.41 -8.08
CA VAL A 131 18.17 -21.46 -8.41
C VAL A 131 18.33 -21.04 -9.86
N LYS A 132 17.48 -21.58 -10.74
CA LYS A 132 17.57 -21.33 -12.20
C LYS A 132 16.39 -20.53 -12.78
N ASP A 133 15.19 -20.75 -12.24
CA ASP A 133 13.95 -20.22 -12.84
C ASP A 133 13.56 -18.82 -12.32
N VAL A 134 14.12 -18.41 -11.18
CA VAL A 134 13.84 -17.14 -10.50
C VAL A 134 15.14 -16.38 -10.25
N ASP A 135 15.05 -15.08 -9.94
CA ASP A 135 16.23 -14.25 -9.70
C ASP A 135 16.61 -14.21 -8.22
N TYR A 136 15.63 -14.00 -7.36
CA TYR A 136 15.80 -13.95 -5.92
C TYR A 136 14.79 -14.86 -5.25
N LEU A 137 15.28 -15.85 -4.51
CA LEU A 137 14.50 -16.75 -3.70
C LEU A 137 14.62 -16.29 -2.24
N ILE A 138 13.57 -15.66 -1.72
CA ILE A 138 13.55 -15.13 -0.36
C ILE A 138 13.38 -16.27 0.64
N ASN A 139 12.39 -17.12 0.38
CA ASN A 139 12.06 -18.31 1.16
C ASN A 139 11.35 -19.35 0.27
N SER A 140 11.03 -20.52 0.83
CA SER A 140 10.33 -21.60 0.12
C SER A 140 8.95 -21.23 -0.46
N HIS A 141 8.36 -20.12 -0.02
CA HIS A 141 7.03 -19.64 -0.42
C HIS A 141 7.02 -18.25 -1.05
N CYS A 142 8.18 -17.63 -1.31
CA CYS A 142 8.28 -16.27 -1.81
C CYS A 142 9.46 -16.17 -2.77
N VAL A 143 9.13 -15.93 -4.04
CA VAL A 143 10.08 -15.80 -5.14
C VAL A 143 9.91 -14.46 -5.81
N VAL A 144 11.02 -13.88 -6.22
CA VAL A 144 11.05 -12.60 -6.91
C VAL A 144 11.77 -12.75 -8.25
N VAL A 145 11.15 -12.18 -9.27
CA VAL A 145 11.72 -11.94 -10.59
C VAL A 145 11.99 -10.45 -10.71
N PHE A 146 13.18 -10.10 -11.17
CA PHE A 146 13.58 -8.72 -11.40
C PHE A 146 13.55 -8.39 -12.89
N LEU A 147 13.03 -7.20 -13.21
CA LEU A 147 12.95 -6.68 -14.57
C LEU A 147 13.19 -5.17 -14.57
N SER A 148 14.07 -4.66 -15.43
CA SER A 148 14.12 -3.23 -15.75
C SER A 148 13.19 -2.94 -16.93
N LEU A 149 12.50 -1.80 -16.91
CA LEU A 149 11.65 -1.39 -18.04
C LEU A 149 12.46 -1.07 -19.29
N ARG A 150 13.65 -0.50 -19.15
CA ARG A 150 14.59 -0.29 -20.26
C ARG A 150 14.93 -1.61 -20.93
N TYR A 151 15.21 -2.64 -20.13
CA TYR A 151 15.47 -3.99 -20.65
C TYR A 151 14.22 -4.61 -21.28
N HIS A 152 13.05 -4.42 -20.67
CA HIS A 152 11.78 -4.93 -21.20
C HIS A 152 11.44 -4.35 -22.58
N LYS A 153 11.72 -3.06 -22.81
CA LYS A 153 11.54 -2.44 -24.14
C LYS A 153 12.43 -3.06 -25.21
N LEU A 154 13.64 -3.48 -24.85
CA LEU A 154 14.58 -4.10 -25.78
C LEU A 154 14.25 -5.58 -26.03
N HIS A 155 13.79 -6.28 -24.98
CA HIS A 155 13.53 -7.72 -24.98
C HIS A 155 12.18 -8.05 -24.35
N PRO A 156 11.05 -7.76 -25.03
CA PRO A 156 9.72 -8.03 -24.50
C PRO A 156 9.47 -9.53 -24.26
N GLU A 157 10.04 -10.42 -25.08
CA GLU A 157 9.90 -11.87 -24.97
C GLU A 157 10.51 -12.46 -23.69
N TYR A 158 11.47 -11.77 -23.09
CA TYR A 158 12.20 -12.23 -21.92
C TYR A 158 11.26 -12.58 -20.75
N ILE A 159 10.34 -11.67 -20.42
CA ILE A 159 9.49 -11.82 -19.24
C ILE A 159 8.47 -12.95 -19.43
N TYR A 160 7.92 -13.11 -20.64
CA TYR A 160 7.00 -14.20 -20.97
C TYR A 160 7.66 -15.57 -20.78
N ASN A 161 8.89 -15.72 -21.27
CA ASN A 161 9.66 -16.95 -21.12
C ASN A 161 9.97 -17.26 -19.65
N LYS A 162 10.24 -16.23 -18.85
CA LYS A 162 10.55 -16.37 -17.43
C LYS A 162 9.33 -16.77 -16.60
N ILE A 163 8.19 -16.10 -16.83
CA ILE A 163 6.92 -16.42 -16.16
C ILE A 163 6.45 -17.84 -16.51
N LYS A 164 6.62 -18.28 -17.76
CA LYS A 164 6.26 -19.64 -18.18
C LYS A 164 7.02 -20.71 -17.38
N LYS A 165 8.32 -20.52 -17.13
CA LYS A 165 9.14 -21.45 -16.33
C LYS A 165 8.67 -21.52 -14.88
N ILE A 166 8.34 -20.38 -14.28
CA ILE A 166 7.88 -20.29 -12.89
C ILE A 166 6.51 -20.93 -12.72
N THR A 167 5.62 -20.75 -13.70
CA THR A 167 4.22 -21.20 -13.66
C THR A 167 4.07 -22.69 -13.95
N TYR A 168 4.90 -23.25 -14.85
CA TYR A 168 4.81 -24.66 -15.25
C TYR A 168 5.23 -25.65 -14.16
N ASN A 169 5.95 -25.19 -13.13
CA ASN A 169 6.36 -26.05 -12.03
C ASN A 169 5.19 -26.25 -11.05
N GLY A 170 4.48 -27.38 -11.18
CA GLY A 170 3.27 -27.71 -10.41
C GLY A 170 3.42 -27.73 -8.88
N SER A 171 4.66 -27.78 -8.37
CA SER A 171 4.94 -27.65 -6.94
C SER A 171 4.77 -26.21 -6.41
N ASN A 172 4.69 -25.21 -7.29
CA ASN A 172 4.71 -23.78 -6.94
C ASN A 172 3.32 -23.15 -6.75
N ARG A 173 2.26 -23.96 -6.62
CA ARG A 173 0.88 -23.45 -6.54
C ARG A 173 0.56 -22.66 -5.27
N ARG A 174 1.43 -22.74 -4.24
CA ARG A 174 1.31 -21.98 -2.98
C ARG A 174 2.48 -21.01 -2.75
N VAL A 175 3.17 -20.63 -3.81
CA VAL A 175 4.33 -19.72 -3.75
C VAL A 175 3.86 -18.33 -4.16
N ASN A 176 4.15 -17.33 -3.33
CA ASN A 176 3.98 -15.93 -3.67
C ASN A 176 5.02 -15.56 -4.72
N ARG A 177 4.54 -15.24 -5.92
CA ARG A 177 5.36 -14.84 -7.06
C ARG A 177 5.30 -13.33 -7.18
N ILE A 178 6.45 -12.69 -7.13
CA ILE A 178 6.56 -11.23 -7.21
C ILE A 178 7.36 -10.89 -8.46
N LEU A 179 6.77 -10.09 -9.34
CA LEU A 179 7.49 -9.41 -10.39
C LEU A 179 7.87 -8.03 -9.89
N MET A 180 9.15 -7.83 -9.58
CA MET A 180 9.71 -6.55 -9.19
C MET A 180 10.24 -5.83 -10.44
N VAL A 181 9.68 -4.66 -10.72
CA VAL A 181 9.99 -3.88 -11.91
C VAL A 181 10.67 -2.57 -11.53
N LEU A 182 11.88 -2.36 -12.05
CA LEU A 182 12.58 -1.08 -11.99
C LEU A 182 12.09 -0.16 -13.12
N VAL A 183 11.52 0.97 -12.75
CA VAL A 183 11.05 2.03 -13.65
C VAL A 183 12.21 2.99 -13.95
N ASP A 184 12.99 2.68 -14.97
CA ASP A 184 14.21 3.41 -15.40
C ASP A 184 14.08 4.11 -16.76
N ILE A 185 12.84 4.34 -17.21
CA ILE A 185 12.52 5.01 -18.47
C ILE A 185 11.39 6.02 -18.28
N ASP A 186 11.38 7.03 -19.14
CA ASP A 186 10.24 7.93 -19.31
C ASP A 186 9.12 7.23 -20.10
N ASN A 187 7.88 7.72 -19.96
CA ASN A 187 6.68 7.17 -20.60
C ASN A 187 6.49 5.66 -20.30
N SER A 188 6.55 5.30 -19.02
CA SER A 188 6.46 3.91 -18.54
C SER A 188 5.03 3.36 -18.44
N ASN A 189 4.01 4.21 -18.53
CA ASN A 189 2.61 3.86 -18.29
C ASN A 189 2.10 2.69 -19.13
N ASP A 190 2.39 2.67 -20.44
CA ASP A 190 1.91 1.61 -21.33
C ASP A 190 2.60 0.27 -21.03
N SER A 191 3.93 0.29 -20.85
CA SER A 191 4.68 -0.91 -20.47
C SER A 191 4.23 -1.46 -19.12
N ILE A 192 3.99 -0.59 -18.12
CA ILE A 192 3.48 -1.01 -16.81
C ILE A 192 2.07 -1.58 -16.94
N ARG A 193 1.20 -0.99 -17.76
CA ARG A 193 -0.16 -1.49 -18.00
C ARG A 193 -0.13 -2.90 -18.60
N GLU A 194 0.71 -3.14 -19.60
CA GLU A 194 0.87 -4.47 -20.20
C GLU A 194 1.45 -5.48 -19.21
N LEU A 195 2.48 -5.11 -18.46
CA LEU A 195 3.07 -5.97 -17.43
C LEU A 195 2.07 -6.27 -16.31
N ASN A 196 1.23 -5.32 -15.91
CA ASN A 196 0.19 -5.54 -14.90
C ASN A 196 -0.86 -6.55 -15.41
N LYS A 197 -1.29 -6.41 -16.66
CA LYS A 197 -2.17 -7.39 -17.32
C LYS A 197 -1.52 -8.78 -17.32
N LEU A 198 -0.23 -8.86 -17.67
CA LEU A 198 0.54 -10.09 -17.68
C LEU A 198 0.63 -10.73 -16.28
N CYS A 199 0.89 -9.94 -15.24
CA CYS A 199 0.92 -10.40 -13.86
C CYS A 199 -0.43 -10.96 -13.42
N LEU A 200 -1.53 -10.27 -13.75
CA LEU A 200 -2.88 -10.68 -13.39
C LEU A 200 -3.24 -12.06 -13.99
N PHE A 201 -2.95 -12.28 -15.27
CA PHE A 201 -3.26 -13.56 -15.94
C PHE A 201 -2.43 -14.74 -15.43
N ASN A 202 -1.26 -14.49 -14.84
CA ASN A 202 -0.33 -15.53 -14.40
C ASN A 202 -0.22 -15.62 -12.87
N GLU A 203 -1.10 -14.93 -12.13
CA GLU A 203 -1.14 -14.91 -10.67
C GLU A 203 0.19 -14.43 -10.02
N LEU A 204 0.79 -13.37 -10.58
CA LEU A 204 1.94 -12.68 -9.99
C LEU A 204 1.52 -11.35 -9.35
N ASN A 205 2.25 -10.96 -8.32
CA ASN A 205 2.16 -9.64 -7.72
C ASN A 205 3.17 -8.71 -8.38
N LEU A 206 2.70 -7.58 -8.91
CA LEU A 206 3.56 -6.55 -9.48
C LEU A 206 4.01 -5.58 -8.37
N VAL A 207 5.32 -5.37 -8.25
CA VAL A 207 5.91 -4.34 -7.37
C VAL A 207 6.76 -3.42 -8.24
N LEU A 208 6.49 -2.12 -8.17
CA LEU A 208 7.22 -1.10 -8.91
C LEU A 208 8.24 -0.43 -7.99
N ALA A 209 9.43 -0.16 -8.53
CA ALA A 209 10.49 0.57 -7.86
C ALA A 209 11.08 1.62 -8.81
N TRP A 210 11.45 2.78 -8.28
CA TRP A 210 12.03 3.89 -9.05
C TRP A 210 13.54 4.04 -8.86
N SER A 211 14.16 3.17 -8.07
CA SER A 211 15.61 3.12 -7.90
C SER A 211 16.08 1.73 -7.45
N PHE A 212 17.36 1.43 -7.67
CA PHE A 212 17.97 0.19 -7.16
C PHE A 212 17.93 0.11 -5.63
N GLN A 213 17.97 1.26 -4.94
CA GLN A 213 17.83 1.33 -3.50
C GLN A 213 16.44 0.84 -3.06
N GLN A 214 15.37 1.33 -3.70
CA GLN A 214 14.02 0.86 -3.39
C GLN A 214 13.83 -0.63 -3.67
N CYS A 215 14.42 -1.15 -4.75
CA CYS A 215 14.41 -2.59 -5.01
C CYS A 215 15.06 -3.38 -3.86
N ALA A 216 16.21 -2.93 -3.36
CA ALA A 216 16.90 -3.56 -2.25
C ALA A 216 16.12 -3.46 -0.93
N ASP A 217 15.48 -2.31 -0.68
CA ASP A 217 14.62 -2.10 0.49
C ASP A 217 13.40 -3.03 0.44
N TYR A 218 12.79 -3.25 -0.74
CA TYR A 218 11.70 -4.20 -0.89
C TYR A 218 12.13 -5.65 -0.67
N LEU A 219 13.28 -6.08 -1.21
CA LEU A 219 13.81 -7.41 -0.91
C LEU A 219 14.09 -7.60 0.58
N THR A 220 14.61 -6.54 1.22
CA THR A 220 14.86 -6.54 2.67
C THR A 220 13.56 -6.66 3.45
N PHE A 221 12.55 -5.88 3.11
CA PHE A 221 11.24 -5.94 3.74
C PHE A 221 10.59 -7.32 3.56
N LEU A 222 10.62 -7.88 2.34
CA LEU A 222 10.13 -9.23 2.07
C LEU A 222 10.84 -10.28 2.93
N LYS A 223 12.15 -10.14 3.15
CA LYS A 223 12.91 -11.02 4.02
C LYS A 223 12.52 -10.87 5.48
N GLN A 224 12.37 -9.64 5.97
CA GLN A 224 11.95 -9.35 7.35
C GLN A 224 10.53 -9.85 7.64
N CYS A 225 9.63 -9.77 6.66
CA CYS A 225 8.27 -10.28 6.76
C CYS A 225 8.21 -11.80 6.95
N GLU A 226 9.25 -12.56 6.59
CA GLU A 226 9.28 -14.02 6.75
C GLU A 226 9.01 -14.46 8.20
N LEU A 227 9.47 -13.71 9.20
CA LEU A 227 9.32 -14.04 10.62
C LEU A 227 8.14 -13.30 11.27
N ASN A 228 7.71 -12.17 10.71
CA ASN A 228 6.80 -11.22 11.37
C ASN A 228 5.31 -11.35 11.00
N VAL A 229 4.91 -12.31 10.15
CA VAL A 229 3.51 -12.51 9.73
C VAL A 229 2.57 -12.75 10.93
N GLY A 230 3.06 -13.34 12.02
CA GLY A 230 2.25 -13.63 13.21
C GLY A 230 1.97 -12.44 14.12
N ASN A 231 2.89 -11.47 14.22
CA ASN A 231 2.87 -10.48 15.31
C ASN A 231 2.47 -9.06 14.89
N GLN A 232 2.56 -8.69 13.61
CA GLN A 232 2.31 -7.30 13.20
C GLN A 232 1.12 -7.10 12.23
N LEU A 233 0.73 -8.13 11.47
CA LEU A 233 -0.26 -7.96 10.39
C LEU A 233 -1.70 -8.24 10.82
N ILE A 234 -1.93 -9.02 11.87
CA ILE A 234 -3.24 -9.06 12.53
C ILE A 234 -3.32 -7.85 13.47
N LYS A 235 -3.44 -6.67 12.86
CA LYS A 235 -4.06 -5.49 13.50
C LYS A 235 -5.57 -5.68 13.70
N GLY A 236 -6.10 -6.88 13.48
CA GLY A 236 -7.27 -7.37 14.19
C GLY A 236 -6.89 -7.55 15.65
N ALA A 237 -6.85 -6.43 16.37
CA ALA A 237 -6.76 -6.33 17.80
C ALA A 237 -7.13 -7.64 18.54
N VAL A 238 -6.12 -8.39 18.98
CA VAL A 238 -6.14 -8.85 20.36
C VAL A 238 -5.73 -7.63 21.20
N LYS A 239 -6.50 -6.54 21.09
CA LYS A 239 -6.85 -5.83 22.31
C LYS A 239 -7.57 -6.93 23.04
N THR A 240 -6.88 -7.56 23.99
CA THR A 240 -7.60 -8.31 25.00
C THR A 240 -8.75 -7.39 25.39
N ASP A 241 -9.98 -7.84 25.22
CA ASP A 241 -11.17 -7.20 25.79
C ASP A 241 -11.09 -7.29 27.33
N SER A 242 -9.91 -7.04 27.91
CA SER A 242 -9.73 -6.68 29.28
C SER A 242 -10.36 -5.31 29.43
N ILE A 243 -11.67 -5.36 29.71
CA ILE A 243 -12.50 -4.30 30.28
C ILE A 243 -11.78 -3.56 31.43
N ALA A 244 -10.71 -4.14 31.98
CA ALA A 244 -9.84 -3.62 33.04
C ALA A 244 -8.85 -2.51 32.66
N ASN A 245 -8.58 -2.24 31.37
CA ASN A 245 -7.71 -1.11 31.01
C ASN A 245 -8.52 0.18 30.86
N ASP A 246 -8.44 1.06 31.86
CA ASP A 246 -9.12 2.36 31.85
C ASP A 246 -8.75 3.22 30.64
N ALA A 247 -7.48 3.17 30.20
CA ALA A 247 -7.03 3.89 29.02
C ALA A 247 -7.72 3.41 27.72
N ASP A 248 -7.98 2.11 27.60
CA ASP A 248 -8.71 1.53 26.46
C ASP A 248 -10.20 1.87 26.51
N TYR A 249 -10.77 2.03 27.71
CA TYR A 249 -12.16 2.45 27.90
C TYR A 249 -12.39 3.88 27.41
N TYR A 250 -11.53 4.83 27.79
CA TYR A 250 -11.64 6.21 27.33
C TYR A 250 -11.50 6.32 25.80
N GLN A 251 -10.59 5.56 25.19
CA GLN A 251 -10.46 5.54 23.73
C GLN A 251 -11.70 4.99 23.04
N ARG A 252 -12.33 3.93 23.57
CA ARG A 252 -13.60 3.41 23.03
C ARG A 252 -14.72 4.43 23.07
N ILE A 253 -14.84 5.20 24.17
CA ILE A 253 -15.86 6.25 24.25
C ILE A 253 -15.55 7.36 23.26
N VAL A 254 -14.29 7.80 23.15
CA VAL A 254 -13.91 8.84 22.19
C VAL A 254 -14.19 8.38 20.76
N ASP A 255 -13.82 7.15 20.39
CA ASP A 255 -14.08 6.58 19.07
C ASP A 255 -15.60 6.52 18.80
N MET A 256 -16.39 6.07 19.78
CA MET A 256 -17.86 6.05 19.68
C MET A 256 -18.45 7.46 19.55
N MET A 257 -18.03 8.43 20.35
CA MET A 257 -18.53 9.81 20.32
C MET A 257 -18.18 10.51 19.00
N THR A 258 -16.98 10.24 18.46
CA THR A 258 -16.55 10.78 17.16
C THR A 258 -17.22 10.12 15.96
N SER A 259 -18.01 9.05 16.16
CA SER A 259 -18.91 8.54 15.11
C SER A 259 -20.03 9.55 14.77
N ILE A 260 -20.37 10.43 15.71
CA ILE A 260 -21.31 11.53 15.48
C ILE A 260 -20.58 12.62 14.69
N ARG A 261 -21.01 12.86 13.45
CA ARG A 261 -20.34 13.76 12.48
C ARG A 261 -19.97 15.16 13.01
N SER A 262 -20.70 15.68 13.99
CA SER A 262 -20.47 17.02 14.57
C SER A 262 -19.57 17.03 15.81
N ILE A 263 -19.19 15.88 16.35
CA ILE A 263 -18.45 15.74 17.60
C ILE A 263 -17.00 15.37 17.32
N ASN A 264 -16.07 16.20 17.79
CA ASN A 264 -14.64 15.94 17.68
C ASN A 264 -14.08 15.20 18.91
N LYS A 265 -12.82 14.74 18.80
CA LYS A 265 -12.10 14.13 19.93
C LYS A 265 -12.06 15.05 21.16
N THR A 266 -11.77 16.33 20.94
CA THR A 266 -11.74 17.35 22.01
C THR A 266 -13.09 17.54 22.66
N ASP A 267 -14.18 17.55 21.87
CA ASP A 267 -15.54 17.68 22.38
C ASP A 267 -15.93 16.45 23.20
N SER A 268 -15.56 15.25 22.73
CA SER A 268 -15.78 13.99 23.44
C SER A 268 -15.13 13.98 24.82
N ILE A 269 -13.88 14.46 24.92
CA ILE A 269 -13.17 14.58 26.20
C ILE A 269 -13.87 15.57 27.13
N LYS A 270 -14.33 16.72 26.61
CA LYS A 270 -15.06 17.71 27.40
C LYS A 270 -16.40 17.19 27.92
N LEU A 271 -17.15 16.47 27.08
CA LEU A 271 -18.43 15.85 27.45
C LEU A 271 -18.24 14.81 28.55
N ILE A 272 -17.27 13.91 28.39
CA ILE A 272 -16.97 12.90 29.42
C ILE A 272 -16.50 13.57 30.72
N SER A 273 -15.68 14.63 30.63
CA SER A 273 -15.22 15.37 31.80
C SER A 273 -16.37 16.05 32.56
N ARG A 274 -17.34 16.63 31.84
CA ARG A 274 -18.50 17.32 32.43
C ARG A 274 -19.52 16.35 33.05
N PHE A 275 -19.84 15.26 32.36
CA PHE A 275 -20.89 14.31 32.76
C PHE A 275 -20.36 13.08 33.52
N LYS A 276 -19.04 12.87 33.57
CA LYS A 276 -18.30 11.78 34.23
C LYS A 276 -18.57 10.37 33.70
N SER A 277 -19.75 10.11 33.14
CA SER A 277 -20.17 8.84 32.57
C SER A 277 -20.97 9.07 31.30
N PHE A 278 -20.85 8.15 30.34
CA PHE A 278 -21.67 8.17 29.13
C PHE A 278 -23.17 8.00 29.45
N LYS A 279 -23.51 7.21 30.47
CA LYS A 279 -24.89 7.07 30.93
C LYS A 279 -25.47 8.42 31.35
N ASN A 280 -24.75 9.14 32.21
CA ASN A 280 -25.16 10.45 32.70
C ASN A 280 -25.24 11.47 31.54
N LEU A 281 -24.34 11.36 30.56
CA LEU A 281 -24.45 12.17 29.35
C LEU A 281 -25.78 11.91 28.63
N CYS A 282 -26.21 10.66 28.45
CA CYS A 282 -27.49 10.37 27.78
C CYS A 282 -28.72 10.78 28.59
N GLU A 283 -28.68 10.67 29.92
CA GLU A 283 -29.83 10.96 30.79
C GLU A 283 -29.96 12.46 31.14
N GLU A 284 -28.84 13.16 31.29
CA GLU A 284 -28.79 14.56 31.75
C GLU A 284 -28.47 15.57 30.63
N ALA A 285 -28.22 15.11 29.40
CA ALA A 285 -27.96 15.99 28.26
C ALA A 285 -29.22 16.80 27.90
N ASN A 286 -29.18 18.07 28.27
CA ASN A 286 -30.12 19.10 27.83
C ASN A 286 -29.34 20.20 27.11
N GLU A 287 -30.03 20.98 26.29
CA GLU A 287 -29.45 22.10 25.55
C GLU A 287 -28.68 23.05 26.48
N TYR A 288 -29.27 23.43 27.61
CA TYR A 288 -28.64 24.27 28.64
C TYR A 288 -27.31 23.71 29.18
N ASN A 289 -27.29 22.44 29.58
CA ASN A 289 -26.09 21.80 30.16
C ASN A 289 -24.97 21.63 29.13
N LEU A 290 -25.33 21.51 27.84
CA LEU A 290 -24.38 21.36 26.75
C LEU A 290 -23.84 22.71 26.26
N GLU A 291 -24.61 23.80 26.36
CA GLU A 291 -24.16 25.16 26.05
C GLU A 291 -23.10 25.68 27.02
N GLU A 292 -23.14 25.26 28.29
CA GLU A 292 -22.11 25.57 29.28
C GLU A 292 -20.71 25.04 28.88
N ILE A 293 -20.65 24.03 28.02
CA ILE A 293 -19.40 23.43 27.59
C ILE A 293 -18.75 24.31 26.51
N SER A 294 -17.62 24.91 26.86
CA SER A 294 -16.83 25.72 25.93
C SER A 294 -16.57 25.02 24.60
N GLY A 295 -17.01 25.64 23.49
CA GLY A 295 -16.81 25.14 22.12
C GLY A 295 -17.89 24.18 21.60
N MET A 296 -18.95 23.95 22.37
CA MET A 296 -20.19 23.32 21.92
C MET A 296 -21.12 24.39 21.33
N GLY A 297 -21.16 24.49 20.01
CA GLY A 297 -22.11 25.37 19.32
C GLY A 297 -23.46 24.70 19.11
N HIS A 298 -24.50 25.50 18.87
CA HIS A 298 -25.89 25.05 18.65
C HIS A 298 -26.00 23.84 17.72
N ASN A 299 -25.35 23.87 16.54
CA ASN A 299 -25.38 22.76 15.58
C ASN A 299 -24.79 21.43 16.10
N LYS A 300 -23.83 21.48 17.03
CA LYS A 300 -23.29 20.28 17.67
C LYS A 300 -24.25 19.73 18.72
N ILE A 301 -24.86 20.63 19.49
CA ILE A 301 -25.81 20.33 20.55
C ILE A 301 -27.07 19.71 19.96
N GLU A 302 -27.69 20.35 18.97
CA GLU A 302 -28.88 19.86 18.28
C GLU A 302 -28.66 18.46 17.69
N ARG A 303 -27.54 18.24 17.00
CA ARG A 303 -27.21 16.93 16.41
C ARG A 303 -26.93 15.87 17.46
N LEU A 304 -26.27 16.21 18.56
CA LEU A 304 -26.02 15.28 19.66
C LEU A 304 -27.34 14.86 20.33
N LEU A 305 -28.19 15.83 20.65
CA LEU A 305 -29.51 15.58 21.25
C LEU A 305 -30.41 14.78 20.31
N LYS A 306 -30.37 15.08 19.01
CA LYS A 306 -31.07 14.32 17.99
C LYS A 306 -30.63 12.84 17.99
N VAL A 307 -29.32 12.58 18.00
CA VAL A 307 -28.80 11.20 18.01
C VAL A 307 -29.17 10.45 19.30
N ILE A 308 -29.22 11.14 20.44
CA ILE A 308 -29.55 10.52 21.73
C ILE A 308 -31.07 10.24 21.84
N ASN A 309 -31.91 11.18 21.42
CA ASN A 309 -33.35 11.16 21.68
C ASN A 309 -34.21 10.66 20.52
N ASP A 310 -33.70 10.62 19.28
CA ASP A 310 -34.48 10.15 18.14
C ASP A 310 -34.84 8.67 18.32
N PRO A 311 -36.12 8.31 18.09
CA PRO A 311 -36.53 6.91 18.16
C PRO A 311 -35.86 6.11 17.04
N PHE A 312 -35.38 4.91 17.38
CA PHE A 312 -34.79 4.00 16.40
C PHE A 312 -35.81 3.53 15.35
N ILE A 313 -37.10 3.51 15.71
CA ILE A 313 -38.21 3.09 14.85
C ILE A 313 -39.20 4.25 14.76
N TYR A 314 -39.40 4.75 13.55
CA TYR A 314 -40.50 5.66 13.23
C TYR A 314 -41.77 4.81 13.03
N LYS A 315 -42.81 5.08 13.82
CA LYS A 315 -44.14 4.49 13.65
C LYS A 315 -44.95 5.26 12.62
#